data_AF-A0A4Y2L1P8-F1
#
_entry.id   AF-A0A4Y2L1P8-F1
#
_cell.length_a   1.000
_cell.length_b   1.000
_cell.length_c   1.000
_cell.angle_alpha   90.00
_cell.angle_beta   90.00
_cell.angle_gamma   90.00
#
_symmetry.space_group_name_H-M   'P 1'
#
loop_
_entity.id
_entity.type
_entity.pdbx_description
1 polymer ?
#
loop_
_entity_poly.entity_id
_entity_poly.type
_entity_poly.pdbx_seq_one_letter_code
_entity_poly.pdbx_strand_id
1 'polypeptide(L)'
;MASIEQKAQCVLWLHETKSPIDVQRAFRRCYGRSPPDTKSIKRCSTGYATQSKKGKTAVFPHVCGDELKTQYRSLDIKPKTGETKLKLEQIIDEFDKFFGDYKKEIFASFVLLEIKQKPHEKFQEFYTRLKLVAEDCNYDKPERMLRHKIVQGISDKPLQERLLWETSRKPKTLQDIVIECKSAELSKDQSKAMNTID
;
A
#
# COMPACT_ATOMS: atom_id res chain seq x y z
N MET A 1 1.55 13.95 8.49
CA MET A 1 2.58 14.35 7.49
C MET A 1 3.20 13.09 6.91
N ALA A 2 3.58 13.10 5.63
CA ALA A 2 4.24 11.94 5.00
C ALA A 2 5.62 11.72 5.62
N SER A 3 5.98 10.44 5.86
CA SER A 3 7.30 10.06 6.35
C SER A 3 8.38 10.39 5.32
N ILE A 4 9.64 10.29 5.74
CA ILE A 4 10.79 10.62 4.90
C ILE A 4 10.95 9.62 3.75
N GLU A 5 10.82 8.32 4.04
CA GLU A 5 10.74 7.24 3.06
C GLU A 5 9.63 7.48 2.03
N GLN A 6 8.46 7.91 2.51
CA GLN A 6 7.30 8.25 1.68
C GLN A 6 7.57 9.41 0.73
N LYS A 7 8.35 10.41 1.16
CA LYS A 7 8.76 11.54 0.30
C LYS A 7 9.79 11.11 -0.73
N ALA A 8 10.77 10.28 -0.35
CA ALA A 8 11.76 9.72 -1.28
C ALA A 8 11.07 8.88 -2.36
N GLN A 9 10.14 8.01 -1.97
CA GLN A 9 9.36 7.19 -2.91
C GLN A 9 8.52 8.03 -3.87
N CYS A 10 7.91 9.12 -3.39
CA CYS A 10 7.20 10.05 -4.28
C CYS A 10 8.12 10.67 -5.35
N VAL A 11 9.38 10.96 -5.02
CA VAL A 11 10.35 11.51 -5.98
C VAL A 11 10.75 10.46 -7.02
N LEU A 12 10.96 9.21 -6.58
CA LEU A 12 11.28 8.08 -7.46
C LEU A 12 10.13 7.79 -8.44
N TRP A 13 8.91 7.61 -7.92
CA TRP A 13 7.74 7.38 -8.78
C TRP A 13 7.50 8.54 -9.74
N LEU A 14 7.76 9.79 -9.34
CA LEU A 14 7.60 10.93 -10.23
C LEU A 14 8.64 10.92 -11.36
N HIS A 15 9.86 10.47 -11.07
CA HIS A 15 10.90 10.31 -12.08
C HIS A 15 10.52 9.27 -13.14
N GLU A 16 9.94 8.15 -12.70
CA GLU A 16 9.51 7.06 -13.57
C GLU A 16 8.24 7.40 -14.37
N THR A 17 7.22 7.89 -13.67
CA THR A 17 5.88 8.10 -14.26
C THR A 17 5.72 9.46 -14.92
N LYS A 18 6.56 10.44 -14.57
CA LYS A 18 6.43 11.86 -14.94
C LYS A 18 5.05 12.47 -14.61
N SER A 19 4.28 11.81 -13.75
CA SER A 19 2.87 12.13 -13.47
C SER A 19 2.62 12.19 -11.96
N PRO A 20 2.39 13.40 -11.40
CA PRO A 20 2.06 13.56 -9.99
C PRO A 20 0.78 12.83 -9.56
N ILE A 21 -0.14 12.57 -10.49
CA ILE A 21 -1.40 11.84 -10.22
C ILE A 21 -1.11 10.35 -10.04
N ASP A 22 -0.20 9.79 -10.85
CA ASP A 22 0.18 8.39 -10.73
C ASP A 22 1.05 8.15 -9.49
N VAL A 23 1.87 9.13 -9.10
CA VAL A 23 2.54 9.16 -7.80
C VAL A 23 1.53 9.13 -6.64
N GLN A 24 0.46 9.91 -6.72
CA GLN A 24 -0.59 9.89 -5.69
C GLN A 24 -1.36 8.57 -5.67
N ARG A 25 -1.60 7.93 -6.82
CA ARG A 25 -2.20 6.59 -6.90
C ARG A 25 -1.27 5.53 -6.31
N ALA A 26 0.01 5.54 -6.67
CA ALA A 26 1.02 4.64 -6.12
C ALA A 26 1.14 4.82 -4.60
N PHE A 27 1.17 6.06 -4.12
CA PHE A 27 1.19 6.36 -2.69
C PHE A 27 -0.03 5.82 -1.94
N ARG A 28 -1.24 5.99 -2.51
CA ARG A 28 -2.46 5.43 -1.91
C ARG A 28 -2.44 3.90 -1.90
N ARG A 29 -1.91 3.28 -2.96
CA ARG A 29 -1.76 1.81 -3.06
C ARG A 29 -0.76 1.28 -2.03
N CYS A 30 0.43 1.86 -1.95
CA CYS A 30 1.52 1.36 -1.11
C CYS A 30 1.39 1.74 0.38
N TYR A 31 0.78 2.89 0.70
CA TYR A 31 0.76 3.39 2.08
C TYR A 31 -0.64 3.48 2.68
N GLY A 32 -1.71 3.30 1.90
CA GLY A 32 -3.09 3.32 2.40
C GLY A 32 -3.53 4.64 3.06
N ARG A 33 -2.77 5.73 2.88
CA ARG A 33 -3.01 7.05 3.49
C ARG A 33 -3.21 8.12 2.43
N SER A 34 -3.74 9.27 2.86
CA SER A 34 -3.88 10.45 2.01
C SER A 34 -2.51 10.89 1.48
N PRO A 35 -2.33 10.94 0.16
CA PRO A 35 -1.04 11.27 -0.43
C PRO A 35 -0.73 12.76 -0.29
N PRO A 36 0.55 13.15 -0.38
CA PRO A 36 0.94 14.56 -0.43
C PRO A 36 0.25 15.27 -1.59
N ASP A 37 -0.06 16.56 -1.42
CA ASP A 37 -0.69 17.35 -2.47
C ASP A 37 0.25 17.49 -3.69
N THR A 38 -0.34 17.65 -4.87
CA THR A 38 0.40 17.70 -6.13
C THR A 38 1.36 18.89 -6.22
N LYS A 39 1.09 20.00 -5.52
CA LYS A 39 2.04 21.14 -5.46
C LYS A 39 3.25 20.77 -4.61
N SER A 40 3.08 20.05 -3.51
CA SER A 40 4.17 19.54 -2.68
C SER A 40 5.00 18.47 -3.38
N ILE A 41 4.37 17.58 -4.14
CA ILE A 41 5.05 16.60 -4.99
C ILE A 41 5.90 17.30 -6.07
N LYS A 42 5.31 18.27 -6.79
CA LYS A 42 6.03 19.06 -7.80
C LYS A 42 7.14 19.91 -7.20
N ARG A 43 6.92 20.55 -6.05
CA ARG A 43 7.92 21.40 -5.37
C ARG A 43 9.16 20.61 -4.94
N CYS A 44 8.97 19.39 -4.45
CA CYS A 44 10.08 18.48 -4.17
C CYS A 44 10.86 18.10 -5.46
N SER A 45 10.20 18.10 -6.62
CA SER A 45 10.81 17.70 -7.90
C SER A 45 11.35 18.83 -8.77
N THR A 46 10.97 20.09 -8.50
CA THR A 46 11.24 21.22 -9.42
C THR A 46 12.73 21.51 -9.55
N GLY A 47 13.53 21.19 -8.52
CA GLY A 47 15.00 21.21 -8.60
C GLY A 47 15.65 19.93 -9.14
N TYR A 48 14.93 18.80 -9.12
CA TYR A 48 15.46 17.48 -9.48
C TYR A 48 15.29 17.15 -10.97
N ALA A 49 14.18 17.55 -11.58
CA ALA A 49 13.86 17.24 -12.97
C ALA A 49 14.71 18.03 -13.99
N THR A 50 15.19 19.22 -13.61
CA THR A 50 15.97 20.14 -14.45
C THR A 50 17.47 19.87 -14.47
N GLN A 51 17.96 18.91 -13.65
CA GLN A 51 19.38 18.65 -13.49
C GLN A 51 19.90 17.49 -14.35
N SER A 52 21.14 17.61 -14.82
CA SER A 52 21.87 16.52 -15.48
C SER A 52 21.99 15.29 -14.56
N LYS A 53 22.27 14.10 -15.09
CA LYS A 53 22.43 12.87 -14.29
C LYS A 53 23.35 13.05 -13.07
N LYS A 54 24.38 13.89 -13.18
CA LYS A 54 25.32 14.23 -12.09
C LYS A 54 24.72 15.20 -11.06
N GLY A 55 23.90 16.17 -11.50
CA GLY A 55 23.23 17.11 -10.61
C GLY A 55 22.14 16.42 -9.77
N LYS A 56 21.40 15.49 -10.38
CA LYS A 56 20.39 14.67 -9.69
C LYS A 56 20.96 13.90 -8.51
N THR A 57 22.12 13.25 -8.66
CA THR A 57 22.84 12.56 -7.59
C THR A 57 23.17 13.47 -6.41
N ALA A 58 23.61 14.71 -6.68
CA ALA A 58 23.99 15.67 -5.65
C ALA A 58 22.80 16.32 -4.94
N VAL A 59 21.67 16.48 -5.63
CA VAL A 59 20.47 17.14 -5.10
C VAL A 59 19.50 16.17 -4.43
N PHE A 60 19.59 14.87 -4.73
CA PHE A 60 18.79 13.81 -4.11
C PHE A 60 18.76 13.89 -2.56
N PRO A 61 19.90 14.01 -1.84
CA PRO A 61 19.88 14.05 -0.37
C PRO A 61 19.27 15.35 0.17
N HIS A 62 19.37 16.45 -0.58
CA HIS A 62 18.81 17.75 -0.21
C HIS A 62 17.29 17.82 -0.39
N VAL A 63 16.75 17.13 -1.40
CA VAL A 63 15.31 17.05 -1.66
C VAL A 63 14.59 16.19 -0.60
N CYS A 64 15.29 15.21 -0.05
CA CYS A 64 14.71 14.27 0.91
C CYS A 64 14.70 14.76 2.38
N GLY A 65 15.32 15.91 2.66
CA GLY A 65 15.34 16.55 4.00
C GLY A 65 16.57 16.19 4.85
N ASP A 66 16.80 16.96 5.92
CA ASP A 66 18.04 16.90 6.74
C ASP A 66 18.27 15.55 7.44
N GLU A 67 17.20 14.84 7.79
CA GLU A 67 17.27 13.52 8.44
C GLU A 67 17.73 12.44 7.45
N LEU A 68 17.21 12.44 6.21
CA LEU A 68 17.67 11.53 5.16
C LEU A 68 19.07 11.88 4.68
N LYS A 69 19.44 13.17 4.70
CA LYS A 69 20.81 13.62 4.41
C LYS A 69 21.81 13.09 5.45
N THR A 70 21.37 12.92 6.69
CA THR A 70 22.18 12.34 7.77
C THR A 70 22.32 10.83 7.59
N GLN A 71 21.22 10.12 7.27
CA GLN A 71 21.25 8.69 6.96
C GLN A 71 22.04 8.38 5.66
N TYR A 72 21.91 9.21 4.64
CA TYR A 72 22.70 9.13 3.40
C TYR A 72 24.20 9.21 3.69
N ARG A 73 24.60 10.13 4.58
CA ARG A 73 25.99 10.28 5.02
C ARG A 73 26.46 9.07 5.83
N SER A 74 25.60 8.47 6.66
CA SER A 74 25.96 7.27 7.43
C SER A 74 26.08 6.00 6.58
N LEU A 75 25.41 5.94 5.43
CA LEU A 75 25.45 4.77 4.53
C LEU A 75 26.78 4.61 3.79
N ASP A 76 27.68 5.61 3.84
CA ASP A 76 29.02 5.60 3.21
C ASP A 76 29.02 4.96 1.81
N ILE A 77 28.05 5.33 0.97
CA ILE A 77 27.82 4.69 -0.34
C ILE A 77 29.03 4.99 -1.23
N LYS A 78 29.81 3.95 -1.53
CA LYS A 78 30.99 4.04 -2.41
C LYS A 78 30.61 3.71 -3.85
N PRO A 79 31.22 4.39 -4.84
CA PRO A 79 31.07 3.99 -6.23
C PRO A 79 31.57 2.54 -6.43
N LYS A 80 30.89 1.76 -7.27
CA LYS A 80 31.32 0.38 -7.59
C LYS A 80 32.74 0.38 -8.17
N THR A 81 33.49 -0.67 -7.88
CA THR A 81 34.89 -0.86 -8.30
C THR A 81 35.06 -0.55 -9.79
N GLY A 82 35.82 0.51 -10.11
CA GLY A 82 36.08 0.97 -11.48
C GLY A 82 35.33 2.24 -11.92
N GLU A 83 34.38 2.75 -11.12
CA GLU A 83 33.67 4.00 -11.43
C GLU A 83 34.22 5.19 -10.65
N THR A 84 34.47 6.31 -11.33
CA THR A 84 34.91 7.56 -10.70
C THR A 84 33.76 8.35 -10.03
N LYS A 85 32.49 7.95 -10.24
CA LYS A 85 31.31 8.69 -9.79
C LYS A 85 30.15 7.77 -9.41
N LEU A 86 29.47 8.10 -8.32
CA LEU A 86 28.23 7.46 -7.87
C LEU A 86 27.10 7.66 -8.89
N LYS A 87 26.53 6.56 -9.37
CA LYS A 87 25.32 6.59 -10.20
C LYS A 87 24.09 6.70 -9.31
N LEU A 88 23.08 7.39 -9.81
CA LEU A 88 21.80 7.52 -9.12
C LEU A 88 21.16 6.14 -8.87
N GLU A 89 21.29 5.22 -9.82
CA GLU A 89 20.81 3.83 -9.69
C GLU A 89 21.43 3.11 -8.48
N GLN A 90 22.72 3.29 -8.20
CA GLN A 90 23.39 2.69 -7.04
C GLN A 90 22.89 3.27 -5.72
N ILE A 91 22.58 4.57 -5.70
CA ILE A 91 21.99 5.20 -4.52
C ILE A 91 20.59 4.66 -4.28
N ILE A 92 19.77 4.54 -5.34
CA ILE A 92 18.42 4.00 -5.22
C ILE A 92 18.46 2.56 -4.75
N ASP A 93 19.32 1.71 -5.33
CA ASP A 93 19.46 0.31 -4.91
C ASP A 93 19.88 0.16 -3.44
N GLU A 94 20.86 0.94 -2.97
CA GLU A 94 21.30 0.86 -1.57
C GLU A 94 20.26 1.46 -0.61
N PHE A 95 19.48 2.44 -1.07
CA PHE A 95 18.33 2.97 -0.34
C PHE A 95 17.19 1.96 -0.28
N ASP A 96 16.83 1.33 -1.39
CA ASP A 96 15.82 0.27 -1.44
C ASP A 96 16.24 -0.93 -0.60
N LYS A 97 17.54 -1.18 -0.43
CA LYS A 97 18.06 -2.18 0.50
C LYS A 97 17.97 -1.71 1.95
N PHE A 98 18.40 -0.48 2.26
CA PHE A 98 18.35 0.10 3.59
C PHE A 98 16.92 0.24 4.13
N PHE A 99 15.98 0.65 3.27
CA PHE A 99 14.54 0.70 3.56
C PHE A 99 13.84 -0.64 3.29
N GLY A 100 14.46 -1.54 2.53
CA GLY A 100 13.96 -2.89 2.27
C GLY A 100 13.97 -3.77 3.52
N ASP A 101 14.90 -3.52 4.43
CA ASP A 101 14.91 -4.11 5.77
C ASP A 101 13.80 -3.54 6.67
N TYR A 102 13.33 -2.32 6.37
CA TYR A 102 12.06 -1.77 6.87
C TYR A 102 10.85 -2.30 6.09
N LYS A 103 10.92 -3.54 5.55
CA LYS A 103 9.73 -4.30 5.20
C LYS A 103 8.83 -4.30 6.42
N LYS A 104 7.80 -3.48 6.31
CA LYS A 104 6.83 -3.19 7.35
C LYS A 104 5.90 -4.39 7.53
N GLU A 105 6.39 -5.63 7.48
CA GLU A 105 5.58 -6.84 7.62
C GLU A 105 4.72 -6.76 8.89
N ILE A 106 5.32 -6.37 10.01
CA ILE A 106 4.63 -6.16 11.28
C ILE A 106 3.59 -5.04 11.18
N PHE A 107 3.92 -3.94 10.50
CA PHE A 107 2.99 -2.82 10.34
C PHE A 107 1.87 -3.12 9.32
N ALA A 108 2.14 -3.86 8.25
CA ALA A 108 1.17 -4.36 7.28
C ALA A 108 0.22 -5.34 7.97
N SER A 109 0.77 -6.24 8.80
CA SER A 109 -0.01 -7.11 9.69
C SER A 109 -0.91 -6.30 10.62
N PHE A 110 -0.37 -5.27 11.27
CA PHE A 110 -1.15 -4.35 12.11
C PHE A 110 -2.29 -3.67 11.33
N VAL A 111 -1.99 -3.12 10.15
CA VAL A 111 -3.00 -2.50 9.27
C VAL A 111 -4.06 -3.54 8.86
N LEU A 112 -3.65 -4.75 8.48
CA LEU A 112 -4.56 -5.84 8.11
C LEU A 112 -5.52 -6.18 9.25
N LEU A 113 -5.01 -6.27 10.47
CA LEU A 113 -5.80 -6.55 11.68
C LEU A 113 -6.84 -5.46 11.96
N GLU A 114 -6.57 -4.21 11.59
CA GLU A 114 -7.50 -3.09 11.78
C GLU A 114 -8.55 -2.94 10.65
N ILE A 115 -8.31 -3.53 9.46
CA ILE A 115 -9.23 -3.39 8.33
C ILE A 115 -10.62 -3.96 8.66
N LYS A 116 -11.65 -3.14 8.50
CA LYS A 116 -13.06 -3.54 8.50
C LYS A 116 -13.75 -2.95 7.26
N GLN A 117 -14.86 -3.56 6.86
CA GLN A 117 -15.71 -3.03 5.80
C GLN A 117 -16.30 -1.71 6.29
N LYS A 118 -16.10 -0.65 5.50
CA LYS A 118 -16.60 0.69 5.81
C LYS A 118 -18.12 0.74 5.61
N PRO A 119 -18.82 1.71 6.23
CA PRO A 119 -20.23 1.95 5.94
C PRO A 119 -20.43 2.17 4.43
N HIS A 120 -21.40 1.45 3.84
CA HIS A 120 -21.74 1.52 2.41
C HIS A 120 -20.64 1.07 1.42
N GLU A 121 -19.52 0.51 1.88
CA GLU A 121 -18.49 -0.06 1.00
C GLU A 121 -19.00 -1.40 0.44
N LYS A 122 -18.92 -1.57 -0.89
CA LYS A 122 -19.26 -2.85 -1.53
C LYS A 122 -18.26 -3.93 -1.14
N PHE A 123 -18.72 -5.17 -1.02
CA PHE A 123 -17.89 -6.29 -0.58
C PHE A 123 -16.65 -6.48 -1.48
N GLN A 124 -16.77 -6.26 -2.80
CA GLN A 124 -15.63 -6.36 -3.71
C GLN A 124 -14.51 -5.35 -3.42
N GLU A 125 -14.86 -4.12 -3.06
CA GLU A 125 -13.88 -3.08 -2.72
C GLU A 125 -13.14 -3.43 -1.43
N PHE A 126 -13.90 -3.88 -0.43
CA PHE A 126 -13.37 -4.38 0.84
C PHE A 126 -12.41 -5.57 0.63
N TYR A 127 -12.82 -6.58 -0.14
CA TYR A 127 -12.00 -7.75 -0.42
C TYR A 127 -10.72 -7.42 -1.19
N THR A 128 -10.80 -6.50 -2.16
CA THR A 128 -9.63 -6.03 -2.91
C THR A 128 -8.63 -5.33 -2.00
N ARG A 129 -9.11 -4.47 -1.10
CA ARG A 129 -8.26 -3.78 -0.11
C ARG A 129 -7.57 -4.76 0.85
N LEU A 130 -8.28 -5.81 1.28
CA LEU A 130 -7.68 -6.88 2.10
C LEU A 130 -6.56 -7.62 1.36
N LYS A 131 -6.78 -7.99 0.10
CA LYS A 131 -5.76 -8.69 -0.71
C LYS A 131 -4.48 -7.88 -0.86
N LEU A 132 -4.60 -6.60 -1.20
CA LEU A 132 -3.44 -5.72 -1.38
C LEU A 132 -2.56 -5.65 -0.12
N VAL A 133 -3.18 -5.50 1.05
CA VAL A 133 -2.39 -5.43 2.31
C VAL A 133 -1.84 -6.81 2.71
N ALA A 134 -2.56 -7.89 2.41
CA ALA A 134 -2.10 -9.24 2.73
C ALA A 134 -0.83 -9.66 1.95
N GLU A 135 -0.62 -9.12 0.75
CA GLU A 135 0.61 -9.33 -0.04
C GLU A 135 1.86 -8.81 0.70
N ASP A 136 1.73 -7.66 1.39
CA ASP A 136 2.82 -7.04 2.15
C ASP A 136 3.07 -7.70 3.52
N CYS A 137 2.17 -8.58 3.97
CA CYS A 137 2.26 -9.25 5.28
C CYS A 137 3.11 -10.52 5.27
N ASN A 138 3.46 -11.06 4.09
CA ASN A 138 4.31 -12.25 3.94
C ASN A 138 3.89 -13.47 4.80
N TYR A 139 2.59 -13.68 5.03
CA TYR A 139 2.09 -14.82 5.80
C TYR A 139 2.30 -16.14 5.05
N ASP A 140 2.70 -17.21 5.75
CA ASP A 140 2.80 -18.57 5.18
C ASP A 140 1.51 -19.07 4.53
N LYS A 141 0.35 -18.66 5.09
CA LYS A 141 -0.98 -19.09 4.66
C LYS A 141 -1.90 -17.89 4.47
N PRO A 142 -1.71 -17.09 3.41
CA PRO A 142 -2.45 -15.84 3.21
C PRO A 142 -3.95 -16.08 3.03
N GLU A 143 -4.35 -17.19 2.40
CA GLU A 143 -5.77 -17.54 2.24
C GLU A 143 -6.47 -17.81 3.56
N ARG A 144 -5.80 -18.46 4.52
CA ARG A 144 -6.36 -18.68 5.86
C ARG A 144 -6.57 -17.34 6.55
N MET A 145 -5.59 -16.44 6.47
CA MET A 145 -5.69 -15.10 7.04
C MET A 145 -6.83 -14.30 6.42
N LEU A 146 -6.94 -14.30 5.08
CA LEU A 146 -8.01 -13.62 4.35
C LEU A 146 -9.39 -14.14 4.75
N ARG A 147 -9.57 -15.46 4.90
CA ARG A 147 -10.84 -16.04 5.37
C ARG A 147 -11.22 -15.50 6.75
N HIS A 148 -10.30 -15.56 7.71
CA HIS A 148 -10.54 -15.05 9.07
C HIS A 148 -10.90 -13.56 9.03
N LYS A 149 -10.16 -12.80 8.23
CA LYS A 149 -10.29 -11.35 8.17
C LYS A 149 -11.58 -10.89 7.48
N ILE A 150 -12.02 -11.60 6.44
CA ILE A 150 -13.33 -11.39 5.82
C ILE A 150 -14.43 -11.59 6.85
N VAL A 151 -14.44 -12.74 7.54
CA VAL A 151 -15.48 -13.08 8.52
C VAL A 151 -15.44 -12.11 9.72
N GLN A 152 -14.27 -11.66 10.16
CA GLN A 152 -14.16 -10.69 11.24
C GLN A 152 -14.60 -9.27 10.83
N GLY A 153 -14.27 -8.86 9.60
CA GLY A 153 -14.35 -7.47 9.15
C GLY A 153 -15.61 -7.09 8.37
N ILE A 154 -16.45 -8.06 7.98
CA ILE A 154 -17.73 -7.83 7.31
C ILE A 154 -18.68 -6.97 8.16
N SER A 155 -19.38 -6.05 7.50
CA SER A 155 -20.34 -5.13 8.13
C SER A 155 -21.68 -5.80 8.48
N ASP A 156 -22.07 -6.79 7.69
CA ASP A 156 -23.30 -7.57 7.83
C ASP A 156 -23.21 -8.59 8.99
N LYS A 157 -23.81 -8.24 10.13
CA LYS A 157 -23.79 -9.06 11.35
C LYS A 157 -24.54 -10.40 11.21
N PRO A 158 -25.76 -10.45 10.65
CA PRO A 158 -26.40 -11.73 10.36
C PRO A 158 -25.57 -12.66 9.47
N LEU A 159 -24.91 -12.13 8.42
CA LEU A 159 -24.04 -12.94 7.58
C LEU A 159 -22.78 -13.38 8.32
N GLN A 160 -22.19 -12.50 9.15
CA GLN A 160 -21.05 -12.82 10.00
C GLN A 160 -21.36 -14.01 10.92
N GLU A 161 -22.49 -14.00 11.62
CA GLU A 161 -22.91 -15.07 12.51
C GLU A 161 -23.12 -16.39 11.76
N ARG A 162 -23.78 -16.34 10.59
CA ARG A 162 -23.96 -17.51 9.73
C ARG A 162 -22.63 -18.10 9.28
N LEU A 163 -21.71 -17.27 8.79
CA LEU A 163 -20.39 -17.72 8.35
C LEU A 163 -19.60 -18.36 9.49
N LEU A 164 -19.65 -17.81 10.71
CA LEU A 164 -19.01 -18.39 11.90
C LEU A 164 -19.55 -19.79 12.21
N TRP A 165 -20.88 -19.95 12.16
CA TRP A 165 -21.51 -21.24 12.42
C TRP A 165 -21.22 -22.28 11.31
N GLU A 166 -21.26 -21.89 10.04
CA GLU A 166 -21.01 -22.83 8.94
C GLU A 166 -19.55 -23.27 8.89
N THR A 167 -18.62 -22.33 9.13
CA THR A 167 -17.18 -22.62 9.13
C THR A 167 -16.74 -23.45 10.34
N SER A 168 -17.47 -23.43 11.46
CA SER A 168 -17.20 -24.30 12.61
C SER A 168 -17.61 -25.76 12.35
N ARG A 169 -18.55 -26.00 11.43
CA ARG A 169 -19.00 -27.35 11.05
C ARG A 169 -18.19 -27.94 9.91
N LYS A 170 -17.91 -27.15 8.87
CA LYS A 170 -17.17 -27.59 7.68
C LYS A 170 -16.15 -26.54 7.25
N PRO A 171 -14.90 -26.92 6.95
CA PRO A 171 -13.94 -25.98 6.39
C PRO A 171 -14.44 -25.46 5.04
N LYS A 172 -14.61 -24.14 4.92
CA LYS A 172 -14.91 -23.44 3.66
C LYS A 172 -13.64 -22.88 3.05
N THR A 173 -13.51 -22.96 1.73
CA THR A 173 -12.39 -22.32 1.02
C THR A 173 -12.55 -20.79 1.01
N LEU A 174 -11.50 -20.08 0.64
CA LEU A 174 -11.58 -18.62 0.47
C LEU A 174 -12.60 -18.25 -0.60
N GLN A 175 -12.66 -19.02 -1.69
CA GLN A 175 -13.58 -18.77 -2.78
C GLN A 175 -15.03 -18.96 -2.34
N ASP A 176 -15.33 -20.00 -1.56
CA ASP A 176 -16.68 -20.24 -1.03
C ASP A 176 -17.18 -19.04 -0.21
N ILE A 177 -16.34 -18.54 0.71
CA ILE A 177 -16.69 -17.39 1.56
C ILE A 177 -16.90 -16.13 0.71
N VAL A 178 -16.05 -15.92 -0.31
CA VAL A 178 -16.16 -14.78 -1.22
C VAL A 178 -17.44 -14.83 -2.04
N ILE A 179 -17.80 -16.00 -2.57
CA ILE A 179 -19.04 -16.20 -3.34
C ILE A 179 -20.24 -15.93 -2.43
N GLU A 180 -20.25 -16.49 -1.23
CA GLU A 180 -21.34 -16.31 -0.27
C GLU A 180 -21.54 -14.85 0.13
N CYS A 181 -20.45 -14.12 0.40
CA CYS A 181 -20.52 -12.68 0.70
C CYS A 181 -21.07 -11.87 -0.48
N LYS A 182 -20.66 -12.17 -1.73
CA LYS A 182 -21.21 -11.50 -2.92
C LYS A 182 -22.70 -11.81 -3.10
N SER A 183 -23.09 -13.08 -2.96
CA SER A 183 -24.47 -13.52 -3.12
C SER A 183 -25.39 -12.91 -2.06
N ALA A 184 -24.93 -12.80 -0.82
CA ALA A 184 -25.68 -12.14 0.26
C ALA A 184 -25.86 -10.65 0.02
N GLU A 185 -24.80 -9.94 -0.43
CA GLU A 185 -24.89 -8.52 -0.80
C GLU A 185 -25.90 -8.31 -1.92
N LEU A 186 -25.83 -9.10 -2.98
CA LEU A 186 -26.78 -9.05 -4.10
C LEU A 186 -28.22 -9.33 -3.66
N SER A 187 -28.42 -10.36 -2.84
CA SER A 187 -29.76 -10.73 -2.34
C SER A 187 -30.38 -9.59 -1.53
N LYS A 188 -29.58 -8.91 -0.69
CA LYS A 188 -30.06 -7.76 0.09
C LYS A 188 -30.39 -6.55 -0.77
N ASP A 189 -29.59 -6.29 -1.80
CA ASP A 189 -29.87 -5.21 -2.74
C ASP A 189 -31.16 -5.49 -3.53
N GLN A 190 -31.37 -6.75 -3.94
CA GLN A 190 -32.62 -7.19 -4.57
C GLN A 190 -33.83 -7.07 -3.63
N SER A 191 -33.73 -7.53 -2.38
CA SER A 191 -34.82 -7.40 -1.41
C SER A 191 -35.18 -5.94 -1.12
N LYS A 192 -34.20 -5.04 -1.07
CA LYS A 192 -34.46 -3.60 -0.92
C LYS A 192 -35.21 -3.04 -2.12
N ALA A 193 -34.79 -3.41 -3.35
CA ALA A 193 -35.47 -2.98 -4.57
C ALA A 193 -36.91 -3.51 -4.64
N MET A 194 -37.15 -4.75 -4.18
CA MET A 194 -38.49 -5.32 -4.10
C MET A 194 -39.38 -4.54 -3.12
N ASN A 195 -38.87 -4.21 -1.93
CA ASN A 195 -39.63 -3.47 -0.91
C ASN A 195 -39.94 -2.01 -1.29
N THR A 196 -39.30 -1.46 -2.32
CA THR A 196 -39.58 -0.10 -2.82
C THR A 196 -40.63 -0.05 -3.93
N ILE A 197 -41.13 -1.21 -4.37
CA ILE A 197 -42.16 -1.32 -5.42
C ILE A 197 -43.58 -1.29 -4.82
N ASP A 198 -43.71 -1.51 -3.51
CA ASP A 198 -44.95 -1.34 -2.71
C ASP A 198 -45.09 0.11 -2.19
#